data_AF-A0A4V3CZ26-F1
#
_entry.id   AF-A0A4V3CZ26-F1
#
_cell.length_a   1.000
_cell.length_b   1.000
_cell.length_c   1.000
_cell.angle_alpha   90.00
_cell.angle_beta   90.00
_cell.angle_gamma   90.00
#
_symmetry.space_group_name_H-M   'P 1'
#
loop_
_entity.id
_entity.type
_entity.pdbx_description
1 polymer ?
#
loop_
_entity_poly.entity_id
_entity_poly.type
_entity_poly.pdbx_seq_one_letter_code
_entity_poly.pdbx_strand_id
1 'polypeptide(L)'
;MRRLLCQVCAGPADHNDHGTLWLIQDQRGLWPGWPERAQNTHPPLCLRCARIAVKSCPWLKHGFVAVRAQSFVSGAWGGVYRTGWPDLRPLLADTITVQFGDARLRWLQADQLTRELVGCAFVELDRLAGDT
;
A
#
# COMPACT_ATOMS: atom_id res chain seq x y z
N MET A 1 4.04 2.84 8.51
CA MET A 1 3.04 1.74 8.55
C MET A 1 3.48 0.49 9.36
N ARG A 2 4.19 0.65 10.50
CA ARG A 2 4.52 -0.51 11.36
C ARG A 2 3.35 -0.94 12.26
N ARG A 3 2.57 0.04 12.75
CA ARG A 3 1.47 -0.15 13.71
C ARG A 3 0.11 -0.47 13.09
N LEU A 4 0.03 -0.60 11.76
CA LEU A 4 -1.22 -0.87 11.01
C LEU A 4 -2.41 -0.01 11.46
N LEU A 5 -2.19 1.31 11.55
CA LEU A 5 -3.24 2.28 11.88
C LEU A 5 -4.01 2.70 10.63
N CYS A 6 -5.29 3.03 10.82
CA CYS A 6 -6.17 3.60 9.82
C CYS A 6 -5.61 4.94 9.31
N GLN A 7 -5.44 5.08 7.99
CA GLN A 7 -4.91 6.32 7.39
C GLN A 7 -5.77 7.56 7.63
N VAL A 8 -7.07 7.40 7.91
CA VAL A 8 -8.00 8.53 8.07
C VAL A 8 -8.08 8.98 9.53
N CYS A 9 -8.33 8.06 10.46
CA CYS A 9 -8.59 8.41 11.86
C CYS A 9 -7.44 8.10 12.82
N ALA A 10 -6.33 7.51 12.33
CA ALA A 10 -5.19 7.03 13.13
C ALA A 10 -5.52 5.99 14.23
N GLY A 11 -6.77 5.52 14.33
CA GLY A 11 -7.14 4.37 15.17
C GLY A 11 -6.67 3.03 14.57
N PRO A 12 -6.92 1.90 15.24
CA PRO A 12 -6.61 0.59 14.70
C PRO A 12 -7.30 0.38 13.34
N ALA A 13 -6.57 -0.16 12.36
CA ALA A 13 -7.22 -0.65 11.16
C ALA A 13 -8.11 -1.85 11.47
N ASP A 14 -9.07 -2.11 10.60
CA ASP A 14 -9.95 -3.26 10.77
C ASP A 14 -9.14 -4.54 10.55
N HIS A 15 -9.23 -5.48 11.49
CA HIS A 15 -8.41 -6.69 11.51
C HIS A 15 -9.22 -7.86 12.07
N ASN A 16 -9.08 -9.03 11.43
CA ASN A 16 -9.61 -10.31 11.88
C ASN A 16 -8.63 -11.43 11.52
N ASP A 17 -9.03 -12.69 11.70
CA ASP A 17 -8.17 -13.86 11.44
C ASP A 17 -7.69 -13.98 9.98
N HIS A 18 -8.39 -13.35 9.03
CA HIS A 18 -7.99 -13.28 7.62
C HIS A 18 -7.06 -12.09 7.31
N GLY A 19 -6.74 -11.26 8.31
CA GLY A 19 -5.80 -10.16 8.21
C GLY A 19 -6.45 -8.77 8.26
N THR A 20 -5.69 -7.79 7.82
CA THR A 20 -6.06 -6.37 7.88
C THR A 20 -6.83 -5.94 6.64
N LEU A 21 -7.76 -5.00 6.78
CA LEU A 21 -8.49 -4.41 5.66
C LEU A 21 -7.65 -3.37 4.91
N TRP A 22 -7.55 -3.56 3.60
CA TRP A 22 -6.89 -2.66 2.66
C TRP A 22 -7.88 -2.25 1.56
N LEU A 23 -7.79 -0.99 1.12
CA LEU A 23 -8.33 -0.56 -0.16
C LEU A 23 -7.15 -0.35 -1.09
N ILE A 24 -7.13 -1.06 -2.21
CA ILE A 24 -6.12 -0.92 -3.25
C ILE A 24 -6.80 -0.62 -4.58
N GLN A 25 -6.08 0.03 -5.48
CA GLN A 25 -6.57 0.27 -6.84
C GLN A 25 -6.89 -1.06 -7.51
N ASP A 26 -8.00 -1.12 -8.26
CA ASP A 26 -8.31 -2.33 -9.02
C ASP A 26 -7.30 -2.47 -10.17
N GLN A 27 -6.43 -3.46 -10.05
CA GLN A 27 -5.42 -3.81 -11.05
C GLN A 27 -5.56 -5.29 -11.44
N ARG A 28 -6.79 -5.83 -11.39
CA ARG A 28 -7.06 -7.19 -11.87
C ARG A 28 -6.54 -7.35 -13.30
N GLY A 29 -5.81 -8.44 -13.52
CA GLY A 29 -5.20 -8.76 -14.82
C GLY A 29 -3.80 -8.20 -15.03
N LEU A 30 -3.24 -7.41 -14.10
CA LEU A 30 -1.86 -6.93 -14.21
C LEU A 30 -0.82 -8.08 -14.13
N TRP A 31 -1.09 -9.09 -13.29
CA TRP A 31 -0.36 -10.37 -13.28
C TRP A 31 -1.23 -11.54 -12.80
N PRO A 32 -0.88 -12.80 -13.14
CA PRO A 32 -1.59 -13.98 -12.62
C PRO A 32 -1.49 -14.08 -11.10
N GLY A 33 -2.63 -14.18 -10.41
CA GLY A 33 -2.69 -14.29 -8.95
C GLY A 33 -2.76 -12.96 -8.18
N TRP A 34 -2.89 -11.83 -8.88
CA TRP A 34 -3.20 -10.55 -8.24
C TRP A 34 -4.42 -10.65 -7.31
N PRO A 35 -4.42 -10.06 -6.08
CA PRO A 35 -3.46 -9.07 -5.56
C PRO A 35 -2.33 -9.67 -4.69
N GLU A 36 -2.11 -10.98 -4.77
CA GLU A 36 -1.05 -11.63 -4.00
C GLU A 36 0.32 -11.03 -4.37
N ARG A 37 1.12 -10.71 -3.35
CA ARG A 37 2.43 -10.04 -3.42
C ARG A 37 2.41 -8.59 -3.94
N ALA A 38 1.23 -7.98 -4.05
CA ALA A 38 1.13 -6.57 -4.41
C ALA A 38 1.89 -5.70 -3.41
N GLN A 39 2.67 -4.76 -3.93
CA GLN A 39 3.37 -3.76 -3.15
C GLN A 39 2.44 -2.56 -2.93
N ASN A 40 2.14 -2.26 -1.68
CA ASN A 40 1.20 -1.20 -1.32
C ASN A 40 1.87 -0.17 -0.40
N THR A 41 1.78 1.10 -0.80
CA THR A 41 2.25 2.25 -0.02
C THR A 41 1.13 2.92 0.78
N HIS A 42 -0.13 2.65 0.45
CA HIS A 42 -1.28 3.22 1.15
C HIS A 42 -1.51 2.49 2.47
N PRO A 43 -1.65 3.20 3.61
CA PRO A 43 -1.93 2.54 4.88
C PRO A 43 -3.31 1.88 4.90
N PRO A 44 -3.52 0.91 5.80
CA PRO A 44 -4.80 0.21 5.91
C PRO A 44 -5.89 1.13 6.46
N LEU A 45 -7.11 0.63 6.51
CA LEU A 45 -8.30 1.39 6.93
C LEU A 45 -9.10 0.62 7.99
N CYS A 46 -9.77 1.34 8.88
CA CYS A 46 -10.89 0.78 9.62
C CYS A 46 -12.14 0.74 8.72
N LEU A 47 -13.11 -0.15 8.99
CA LEU A 47 -14.29 -0.35 8.13
C LEU A 47 -15.09 0.95 7.91
N ARG A 48 -15.32 1.72 8.99
CA ARG A 48 -16.00 3.03 8.91
C ARG A 48 -15.30 3.98 7.94
N CYS A 49 -13.98 4.13 8.07
CA CYS A 49 -13.20 5.03 7.23
C CYS A 49 -13.05 4.50 5.80
N ALA A 50 -13.04 3.18 5.57
CA ALA A 50 -13.05 2.59 4.24
C ALA A 50 -14.32 2.99 3.47
N ARG A 51 -15.50 2.89 4.11
CA ARG A 51 -16.78 3.31 3.52
C ARG A 51 -16.85 4.80 3.19
N ILE A 52 -16.17 5.63 3.98
CA ILE A 52 -16.05 7.06 3.70
C ILE A 52 -15.10 7.27 2.51
N ALA A 53 -13.93 6.64 2.53
CA ALA A 53 -12.88 6.80 1.53
C ALA A 53 -13.37 6.47 0.11
N VAL A 54 -14.12 5.37 -0.07
CA VAL A 54 -14.65 4.99 -1.40
C VAL A 54 -15.62 6.02 -1.99
N LYS A 55 -16.23 6.87 -1.15
CA LYS A 55 -17.14 7.94 -1.57
C LYS A 55 -16.41 9.26 -1.79
N SER A 56 -15.40 9.56 -0.97
CA SER A 56 -14.76 10.87 -0.93
C SER A 56 -13.42 10.95 -1.67
N CYS A 57 -12.68 9.85 -1.80
CA CYS A 57 -11.36 9.83 -2.40
C CYS A 57 -11.47 9.86 -3.93
N PRO A 58 -10.99 10.91 -4.61
CA PRO A 58 -11.03 10.97 -6.08
C PRO A 58 -10.28 9.82 -6.74
N TRP A 59 -9.18 9.38 -6.13
CA TRP A 59 -8.32 8.32 -6.66
C TRP A 59 -9.02 6.96 -6.73
N LEU A 60 -9.88 6.65 -5.76
CA LEU A 60 -10.65 5.40 -5.72
C LEU A 60 -11.81 5.36 -6.73
N LYS A 61 -12.20 6.51 -7.31
CA LYS A 61 -13.25 6.55 -8.34
C LYS A 61 -12.84 5.84 -9.63
N HIS A 62 -11.54 5.68 -9.87
CA HIS A 62 -11.00 4.96 -11.03
C HIS A 62 -11.06 3.43 -10.90
N GLY A 63 -11.58 2.93 -9.77
CA GLY A 63 -11.66 1.50 -9.49
C GLY A 63 -10.84 1.16 -8.25
N PHE A 64 -11.46 0.41 -7.35
CA PHE A 64 -10.83 -0.10 -6.14
C PHE A 64 -11.32 -1.51 -5.85
N VAL A 65 -10.53 -2.24 -5.10
CA VAL A 65 -10.97 -3.48 -4.43
C VAL A 65 -10.70 -3.36 -2.94
N ALA A 66 -11.58 -3.96 -2.15
CA ALA A 66 -11.31 -4.18 -0.73
C ALA A 66 -10.77 -5.59 -0.53
N VAL A 67 -9.69 -5.69 0.24
CA VAL A 67 -8.95 -6.93 0.44
C VAL A 67 -8.65 -7.11 1.92
N ARG A 68 -8.86 -8.33 2.42
CA ARG A 68 -8.27 -8.83 3.67
C ARG A 68 -6.93 -9.47 3.33
N ALA A 69 -5.87 -9.04 3.98
CA ALA A 69 -4.56 -9.62 3.76
C ALA A 69 -3.69 -9.52 5.01
N GLN A 70 -2.85 -10.54 5.18
CA GLN A 70 -1.64 -10.41 5.97
C GLN A 70 -0.64 -9.53 5.20
N SER A 71 0.32 -8.95 5.91
CA SER A 71 1.33 -8.13 5.22
C SER A 71 2.56 -7.91 6.07
N PHE A 72 3.70 -7.68 5.42
CA PHE A 72 4.94 -7.26 6.06
C PHE A 72 5.53 -6.03 5.35
N VAL A 73 6.37 -5.26 6.06
CA VAL A 73 7.08 -4.12 5.43
C VAL A 73 8.20 -4.70 4.55
N SER A 74 8.11 -4.47 3.25
CA SER A 74 8.96 -5.08 2.23
C SER A 74 9.98 -4.09 1.64
N GLY A 75 9.76 -2.78 1.79
CA GLY A 75 10.63 -1.77 1.22
C GLY A 75 10.16 -0.34 1.48
N ALA A 76 10.62 0.57 0.63
CA ALA A 76 10.22 1.97 0.63
C ALA A 76 10.05 2.48 -0.80
N TRP A 77 9.10 3.40 -0.99
CA TRP A 77 8.85 4.12 -2.22
C TRP A 77 9.39 5.55 -2.10
N GLY A 78 9.97 6.06 -3.17
CA GLY A 78 10.49 7.42 -3.23
C GLY A 78 11.38 7.63 -4.46
N GLY A 79 12.11 8.75 -4.45
CA GLY A 79 13.03 9.12 -5.51
C GLY A 79 14.40 8.45 -5.34
N VAL A 80 14.85 7.70 -6.35
CA VAL A 80 16.21 7.15 -6.41
C VAL A 80 17.10 8.15 -7.10
N TYR A 81 18.17 8.57 -6.43
CA TYR A 81 19.12 9.55 -6.95
C TYR A 81 20.41 8.88 -7.44
N ARG A 82 21.13 9.60 -8.30
CA ARG A 82 22.52 9.28 -8.64
C ARG A 82 23.36 10.55 -8.61
N THR A 83 24.67 10.40 -8.48
CA THR A 83 25.60 11.53 -8.63
C THR A 83 25.62 11.98 -10.10
N GLY A 84 25.28 13.25 -10.36
CA GLY A 84 25.50 13.87 -11.66
C GLY A 84 26.96 14.28 -11.79
N TRP A 85 27.81 13.41 -12.31
CA TRP A 85 29.18 13.80 -12.67
C TRP A 85 29.17 14.57 -14.00
N PRO A 86 29.94 15.66 -14.18
CA PRO A 86 30.94 16.23 -13.26
C PRO A 86 30.40 17.23 -12.22
N ASP A 87 29.15 17.68 -12.35
CA ASP A 87 28.61 18.79 -11.54
C ASP A 87 28.29 18.42 -10.07
N LEU A 88 28.50 17.15 -9.69
CA LEU A 88 28.26 16.51 -8.39
C LEU A 88 26.86 16.73 -7.78
N ARG A 89 25.91 17.30 -8.54
CA ARG A 89 24.54 17.49 -8.08
C ARG A 89 23.77 16.16 -8.11
N PRO A 90 22.95 15.86 -7.09
CA PRO A 90 22.05 14.70 -7.15
C PRO A 90 21.07 14.85 -8.33
N LEU A 91 20.99 13.82 -9.17
CA LEU A 91 20.01 13.73 -10.25
C LEU A 91 18.98 12.67 -9.89
N LEU A 92 17.70 13.03 -9.93
CA LEU A 92 16.62 12.07 -9.81
C LEU A 92 16.69 11.12 -11.01
N ALA A 93 16.96 9.85 -10.74
CA ALA A 93 17.08 8.82 -11.75
C ALA A 93 15.73 8.12 -11.98
N ASP A 94 14.98 7.87 -10.91
CA ASP A 94 13.71 7.14 -10.95
C ASP A 94 12.85 7.42 -9.72
N THR A 95 11.56 7.09 -9.78
CA THR A 95 10.63 7.13 -8.65
C THR A 95 9.94 5.78 -8.52
N ILE A 96 10.45 4.94 -7.62
CA ILE A 96 10.08 3.52 -7.55
C ILE A 96 10.01 3.02 -6.10
N THR A 97 9.36 1.88 -5.93
CA THR A 97 9.52 1.06 -4.73
C THR A 97 10.84 0.29 -4.83
N VAL A 98 11.67 0.42 -3.80
CA VAL A 98 12.90 -0.35 -3.62
C VAL A 98 12.75 -1.26 -2.41
N GLN A 99 12.95 -2.57 -2.62
CA GLN A 99 12.84 -3.58 -1.58
C GLN A 99 14.02 -3.53 -0.60
N PHE A 100 13.78 -3.89 0.67
CA PHE A 100 14.85 -4.03 1.66
C PHE A 100 15.84 -5.12 1.24
N GLY A 101 17.13 -4.77 1.26
CA GLY A 101 18.24 -5.60 0.76
C GLY A 101 18.76 -5.18 -0.62
N ASP A 102 18.01 -4.35 -1.37
CA ASP A 102 18.48 -3.83 -2.65
C ASP A 102 19.53 -2.72 -2.45
N ALA A 103 20.65 -2.82 -3.16
CA ALA A 103 21.75 -1.86 -3.08
C ALA A 103 21.36 -0.43 -3.49
N ARG A 104 20.25 -0.24 -4.23
CA ARG A 104 19.71 1.08 -4.60
C ARG A 104 19.15 1.85 -3.41
N LEU A 105 18.80 1.19 -2.30
CA LEU A 105 18.27 1.87 -1.11
C LEU A 105 19.18 2.95 -0.55
N ARG A 106 20.51 2.79 -0.68
CA ARG A 106 21.49 3.79 -0.24
C ARG A 106 21.37 5.14 -0.96
N TRP A 107 20.64 5.16 -2.07
CA TRP A 107 20.39 6.34 -2.90
C TRP A 107 18.92 6.76 -2.93
N LEU A 108 18.06 6.09 -2.16
CA LEU A 108 16.63 6.39 -2.12
C LEU A 108 16.36 7.51 -1.11
N GLN A 109 15.81 8.63 -1.58
CA GLN A 109 15.08 9.53 -0.70
C GLN A 109 13.67 8.95 -0.51
N ALA A 110 13.50 8.21 0.57
CA ALA A 110 12.24 7.54 0.88
C ALA A 110 11.17 8.55 1.31
N ASP A 111 9.97 8.43 0.71
CA ASP A 111 8.78 9.18 1.09
C ASP A 111 7.81 8.29 1.88
N GLN A 112 7.61 7.06 1.41
CA GLN A 112 6.65 6.12 1.99
C GLN A 112 7.30 4.77 2.24
N LEU A 113 6.91 4.12 3.34
CA LEU A 113 7.18 2.69 3.48
C LEU A 113 6.29 1.92 2.48
N THR A 114 6.72 0.72 2.10
CA THR A 114 5.94 -0.19 1.27
C THR A 114 5.72 -1.49 2.01
N ARG A 115 4.51 -2.06 1.86
CA ARG A 115 4.15 -3.36 2.42
C ARG A 115 3.76 -4.31 1.30
N GLU A 116 4.17 -5.56 1.42
CA GLU A 116 3.73 -6.65 0.55
C GLU A 116 2.48 -7.30 1.16
N LEU A 117 1.44 -7.49 0.34
CA LEU A 117 0.21 -8.17 0.74
C LEU A 117 0.31 -9.67 0.44
N VAL A 118 -0.10 -10.50 1.40
CA VAL A 118 -0.11 -11.96 1.28
C VAL A 118 -1.35 -12.58 1.90
N GLY A 119 -1.74 -13.76 1.43
CA GLY A 119 -2.97 -14.44 1.84
C GLY A 119 -4.22 -13.62 1.51
N CYS A 120 -4.26 -13.02 0.31
CA CYS A 120 -5.26 -12.03 -0.03
C CYS A 120 -6.65 -12.64 -0.29
N ALA A 121 -7.68 -12.07 0.32
CA ALA A 121 -9.08 -12.39 0.06
C ALA A 121 -9.87 -11.12 -0.27
N PHE A 122 -10.61 -11.14 -1.39
CA PHE A 122 -11.53 -10.07 -1.76
C PHE A 122 -12.72 -10.01 -0.80
N VAL A 123 -13.11 -8.81 -0.40
CA VAL A 123 -14.25 -8.59 0.49
C VAL A 123 -15.16 -7.49 -0.04
N GLU A 124 -16.46 -7.64 0.21
CA GLU A 124 -17.45 -6.61 -0.08
C GLU A 124 -17.61 -5.70 1.15
N LEU A 125 -17.32 -4.41 1.02
CA LEU A 125 -17.33 -3.47 2.15
C LEU A 125 -18.69 -3.36 2.85
N ASP A 126 -19.78 -3.57 2.12
CA ASP A 126 -21.13 -3.48 2.67
C ASP A 126 -21.54 -4.76 3.41
N ARG A 127 -20.96 -5.92 3.08
CA ARG A 127 -21.24 -7.20 3.76
C ARG A 127 -20.48 -7.35 5.08
N LEU A 128 -19.36 -6.66 5.25
CA LEU A 128 -18.55 -6.68 6.48
C LEU A 128 -19.25 -6.10 7.74
N ALA A 129 -20.47 -5.55 7.62
CA ALA A 129 -21.25 -5.09 8.77
C ALA A 129 -22.05 -6.21 9.48
N GLY A 130 -22.17 -7.40 8.88
CA GLY A 130 -23.05 -8.47 9.37
C GLY A 130 -22.44 -9.39 10.43
N ASP A 131 -21.13 -9.39 10.60
CA ASP A 131 -20.40 -10.39 11.41
C ASP A 131 -19.92 -9.82 12.76
N THR A 132 -20.69 -8.91 13.37
CA THR A 132 -20.37 -8.34 14.70
C THR A 132 -21.32 -8.85 15.78
#